data_AF-A0A391NGJ8-F1
#
_entry.id   AF-A0A391NGJ8-F1
#
_cell.length_a   1.000
_cell.length_b   1.000
_cell.length_c   1.000
_cell.angle_alpha   90.00
_cell.angle_beta   90.00
_cell.angle_gamma   90.00
#
_symmetry.space_group_name_H-M   'P 1'
#
loop_
_entity.id
_entity.type
_entity.pdbx_description
1 polymer ?
#
loop_
_entity_poly.entity_id
_entity_poly.type
_entity_poly.pdbx_seq_one_letter_code
_entity_poly.pdbx_strand_id
1 'polypeptide(L)'
;MELASGFVRSDNIFPRLDKNWKDTAEYLKKITSDHILGPYEFAELYPNIDTPQFSYFKEVRYYSCVILCKAQIEQYSDVFVASVLSDFHYAYGNDVFNVFLREPNDDVGDLKHVYDASALKDKALKFVKSSLRSNNLLFWVKKKIFGDYTGLTVLVVSAHKFGNAGDDAITEAAIKIVEKAMPGVRIILASPPFSRLDVDMADVVCLGGGGLVYDSCFYNAMNYSNYLLYAKSQGKMTFALGLGTQGVKSMKGAELFREALSTCNVVVVRNKRDEEVLVLNCGVRCPVYTTNDVVFSFGKAAEQKEYAKKRRRLKVGVSLLESKNLLAANRMASYRSGCEEVIDYLCENYDVHFIMQSEDDRELYAPYISKHGSKVVSFHFGNAQSYIDAYSDLDFCVTSRFHGFIFSLLAGTPVISVGSNAGKIDRLIKAAFPSMVGGYIPLRDFSFVNFQGKLASLLSSKPGFVAEEAELQAAVQSAEDTAKILSRYLKCLKE
;
A
#
# COMPACT_ATOMS: atom_id res chain seq x y z
N MET A 1 8.22 -24.07 -7.65
CA MET A 1 8.85 -23.37 -6.50
C MET A 1 8.66 -21.86 -6.54
N GLU A 2 8.87 -21.16 -7.67
CA GLU A 2 8.54 -19.72 -7.80
C GLU A 2 7.03 -19.40 -7.61
N LEU A 3 6.15 -20.37 -7.87
CA LEU A 3 4.71 -20.32 -7.58
C LEU A 3 4.37 -20.34 -6.08
N ALA A 4 5.27 -20.87 -5.23
CA ALA A 4 5.04 -21.05 -3.80
C ALA A 4 5.66 -19.92 -2.97
N SER A 5 6.48 -19.06 -3.57
CA SER A 5 7.25 -18.01 -2.89
C SER A 5 6.50 -16.69 -2.66
N GLY A 6 5.20 -16.63 -2.94
CA GLY A 6 4.40 -15.44 -2.65
C GLY A 6 4.79 -14.17 -3.43
N PHE A 7 5.54 -14.32 -4.53
CA PHE A 7 5.82 -13.21 -5.44
C PHE A 7 4.51 -12.73 -6.05
N VAL A 8 4.31 -11.41 -6.01
CA VAL A 8 3.14 -10.69 -6.49
C VAL A 8 2.91 -11.05 -7.97
N ARG A 9 1.98 -11.98 -8.22
CA ARG A 9 1.38 -12.09 -9.55
C ARG A 9 0.42 -10.92 -9.71
N SER A 10 0.66 -10.08 -10.71
CA SER A 10 -0.33 -9.11 -11.18
C SER A 10 -1.57 -9.81 -11.76
N ASP A 11 -1.42 -11.07 -12.17
CA ASP A 11 -2.42 -11.79 -12.93
C ASP A 11 -3.04 -12.91 -12.09
N ASN A 12 -4.37 -12.89 -11.97
CA ASN A 12 -5.22 -13.89 -11.30
C ASN A 12 -5.28 -15.21 -12.08
N ILE A 13 -4.14 -15.74 -12.50
CA ILE A 13 -4.11 -16.92 -13.36
C ILE A 13 -3.96 -18.14 -12.47
N PHE A 14 -5.05 -18.92 -12.36
CA PHE A 14 -4.98 -20.29 -11.86
C PHE A 14 -3.80 -20.98 -12.57
N PRO A 15 -2.87 -21.64 -11.86
CA PRO A 15 -1.66 -22.16 -12.47
C PRO A 15 -1.97 -23.44 -13.26
N ARG A 16 -2.61 -23.25 -14.42
CA ARG A 16 -3.11 -24.29 -15.34
C ARG A 16 -2.01 -25.25 -15.81
N LEU A 17 -0.74 -24.92 -15.66
CA LEU A 17 0.37 -25.79 -16.06
C LEU A 17 0.90 -26.65 -14.90
N ASP A 18 0.57 -26.33 -13.65
CA ASP A 18 1.02 -27.10 -12.49
C ASP A 18 0.10 -28.32 -12.26
N LYS A 19 0.71 -29.51 -12.19
CA LYS A 19 0.00 -30.77 -12.01
C LYS A 19 -0.77 -30.82 -10.69
N ASN A 20 -0.19 -30.37 -9.58
CA ASN A 20 -0.83 -30.46 -8.27
C ASN A 20 -2.08 -29.58 -8.19
N TRP A 21 -2.03 -28.39 -8.79
CA TRP A 21 -3.20 -27.51 -8.87
C TRP A 21 -4.31 -28.10 -9.72
N LYS A 22 -3.97 -28.65 -10.90
CA LYS A 22 -4.92 -29.35 -11.77
C LYS A 22 -5.58 -30.54 -11.08
N ASP A 23 -4.79 -31.42 -10.47
CA ASP A 23 -5.28 -32.62 -9.81
C ASP A 23 -6.22 -32.26 -8.65
N THR A 24 -5.90 -31.22 -7.86
CA THR A 24 -6.79 -30.69 -6.83
C THR A 24 -8.07 -30.10 -7.43
N ALA A 25 -7.98 -29.32 -8.51
CA ALA A 25 -9.18 -28.78 -9.17
C ALA A 25 -10.09 -29.89 -9.72
N GLU A 26 -9.55 -30.93 -10.34
CA GLU A 26 -10.35 -32.08 -10.81
C GLU A 26 -10.99 -32.83 -9.64
N TYR A 27 -10.29 -32.98 -8.52
CA TYR A 27 -10.89 -33.54 -7.30
C TYR A 27 -12.06 -32.67 -6.80
N LEU A 28 -11.87 -31.35 -6.73
CA LEU A 28 -12.89 -30.41 -6.25
C LEU A 28 -14.14 -30.37 -7.15
N LYS A 29 -14.06 -30.77 -8.42
CA LYS A 29 -15.25 -30.88 -9.29
C LYS A 29 -16.16 -32.05 -8.92
N LYS A 30 -15.63 -33.06 -8.23
CA LYS A 30 -16.39 -34.25 -7.80
C LYS A 30 -17.16 -34.03 -6.51
N ILE A 31 -16.84 -32.97 -5.76
CA ILE A 31 -17.51 -32.65 -4.49
C ILE A 31 -18.56 -31.56 -4.70
N THR A 32 -19.70 -31.72 -4.04
CA THR A 32 -20.68 -30.64 -3.89
C THR A 32 -20.37 -29.89 -2.60
N SER A 33 -19.96 -28.64 -2.69
CA SER A 33 -19.63 -27.82 -1.53
C SER A 33 -20.09 -26.38 -1.73
N ASP A 34 -20.95 -25.91 -0.83
CA ASP A 34 -21.53 -24.57 -0.90
C ASP A 34 -20.55 -23.49 -0.40
N HIS A 35 -19.68 -23.85 0.54
CA HIS A 35 -18.72 -22.93 1.16
C HIS A 35 -17.32 -23.55 1.20
N ILE A 36 -16.42 -22.96 0.41
CA ILE A 36 -15.02 -23.41 0.27
C ILE A 36 -14.10 -22.33 0.84
N LEU A 37 -13.16 -22.73 1.69
CA LEU A 37 -12.00 -21.92 2.06
C LEU A 37 -10.76 -22.46 1.35
N GLY A 38 -9.98 -21.61 0.69
CA GLY A 38 -8.73 -22.04 0.05
C GLY A 38 -7.95 -20.91 -0.62
N PRO A 39 -6.85 -21.25 -1.31
CA PRO A 39 -6.03 -20.28 -2.04
C PRO A 39 -6.84 -19.47 -3.05
N TYR A 40 -6.54 -18.17 -3.17
CA TYR A 40 -7.29 -17.26 -4.04
C TYR A 40 -7.24 -17.65 -5.52
N GLU A 41 -6.19 -18.35 -5.94
CA GLU A 41 -6.01 -18.86 -7.30
C GLU A 41 -7.19 -19.77 -7.73
N PHE A 42 -7.85 -20.47 -6.78
CA PHE A 42 -9.03 -21.27 -7.09
C PHE A 42 -10.30 -20.43 -7.34
N ALA A 43 -10.27 -19.10 -7.14
CA ALA A 43 -11.42 -18.22 -7.36
C ALA A 43 -11.88 -18.16 -8.82
N GLU A 44 -11.00 -18.49 -9.77
CA GLU A 44 -11.37 -18.65 -11.19
C GLU A 44 -12.35 -19.82 -11.40
N LEU A 45 -12.19 -20.90 -10.62
CA LEU A 45 -13.03 -22.10 -10.70
C LEU A 45 -14.21 -22.02 -9.73
N TYR A 46 -14.01 -21.36 -8.59
CA TYR A 46 -14.99 -21.23 -7.52
C TYR A 46 -15.10 -19.76 -7.10
N PRO A 47 -15.90 -18.93 -7.79
CA PRO A 47 -15.99 -17.47 -7.54
C PRO A 47 -16.32 -17.11 -6.09
N ASN A 48 -17.01 -18.02 -5.38
CA ASN A 48 -17.41 -17.85 -3.99
C ASN A 48 -16.39 -18.38 -2.97
N ILE A 49 -15.21 -18.85 -3.38
CA ILE A 49 -14.15 -19.29 -2.44
C ILE A 49 -13.66 -18.16 -1.53
N ASP A 50 -13.64 -18.39 -0.23
CA ASP A 50 -12.99 -17.50 0.72
C ASP A 50 -11.48 -17.79 0.77
N THR A 51 -10.70 -16.74 0.97
CA THR A 51 -9.23 -16.82 1.03
C THR A 51 -8.75 -17.13 2.45
N PRO A 52 -7.50 -17.58 2.66
CA PRO A 52 -6.99 -17.96 3.98
C PRO A 52 -7.25 -16.94 5.10
N GLN A 53 -7.25 -15.65 4.77
CA GLN A 53 -7.51 -14.51 5.66
C GLN A 53 -8.85 -14.64 6.39
N PHE A 54 -9.86 -15.21 5.74
CA PHE A 54 -11.20 -15.33 6.30
C PHE A 54 -11.25 -16.28 7.50
N SER A 55 -10.28 -17.19 7.63
CA SER A 55 -10.13 -18.06 8.79
C SER A 55 -9.90 -17.32 10.12
N TYR A 56 -9.52 -16.04 10.10
CA TYR A 56 -9.34 -15.23 11.32
C TYR A 56 -10.66 -14.74 11.93
N PHE A 57 -11.75 -14.70 11.16
CA PHE A 57 -13.02 -14.11 11.60
C PHE A 57 -14.27 -14.91 11.20
N LYS A 58 -14.14 -15.91 10.33
CA LYS A 58 -15.20 -16.89 10.07
C LYS A 58 -14.89 -18.18 10.82
N GLU A 59 -15.90 -18.71 11.47
CA GLU A 59 -15.81 -19.98 12.19
C GLU A 59 -15.67 -21.16 11.22
N VAL A 60 -14.98 -22.22 11.65
CA VAL A 60 -14.78 -23.43 10.83
C VAL A 60 -16.11 -24.03 10.36
N ARG A 61 -17.17 -23.89 11.17
CA ARG A 61 -18.53 -24.38 10.87
C ARG A 61 -19.21 -23.65 9.70
N TYR A 62 -18.62 -22.59 9.17
CA TYR A 62 -19.09 -21.94 7.95
C TYR A 62 -18.74 -22.73 6.68
N TYR A 63 -17.68 -23.57 6.71
CA TYR A 63 -17.12 -24.20 5.52
C TYR A 63 -17.44 -25.69 5.41
N SER A 64 -17.92 -26.14 4.25
CA SER A 64 -18.09 -27.57 3.95
C SER A 64 -16.81 -28.20 3.39
N CYS A 65 -15.92 -27.38 2.81
CA CYS A 65 -14.63 -27.82 2.26
C CYS A 65 -13.52 -26.81 2.61
N VAL A 66 -12.37 -27.32 3.02
CA VAL A 66 -11.16 -26.52 3.28
C VAL A 66 -9.99 -27.08 2.51
N ILE A 67 -9.36 -26.22 1.71
CA ILE A 67 -8.14 -26.51 0.96
C ILE A 67 -6.98 -25.83 1.69
N LEU A 68 -6.11 -26.62 2.30
CA LEU A 68 -4.89 -26.12 2.95
C LEU A 68 -3.71 -26.22 1.98
N CYS A 69 -3.21 -25.07 1.53
CA CYS A 69 -1.95 -24.99 0.79
C CYS A 69 -0.76 -25.04 1.76
N LYS A 70 0.11 -26.04 1.62
CA LYS A 70 1.25 -26.26 2.51
C LYS A 70 2.22 -25.07 2.54
N ALA A 71 2.34 -24.34 1.44
CA ALA A 71 3.20 -23.15 1.32
C ALA A 71 2.55 -21.86 1.85
N GLN A 72 1.22 -21.84 2.05
CA GLN A 72 0.48 -20.66 2.53
C GLN A 72 -0.12 -20.90 3.92
N ILE A 73 0.30 -21.96 4.63
CA ILE A 73 -0.29 -22.35 5.92
C ILE A 73 -0.20 -21.21 6.96
N GLU A 74 0.83 -20.38 6.87
CA GLU A 74 1.03 -19.21 7.72
C GLU A 74 -0.02 -18.10 7.50
N GLN A 75 -0.75 -18.12 6.38
CA GLN A 75 -1.82 -17.16 6.11
C GLN A 75 -3.15 -17.53 6.79
N TYR A 76 -3.27 -18.72 7.37
CA TYR A 76 -4.47 -19.15 8.07
C TYR A 76 -4.37 -18.80 9.56
N SER A 77 -5.52 -18.71 10.25
CA SER A 77 -5.58 -18.67 11.71
C SER A 77 -5.17 -20.01 12.31
N ASP A 78 -4.29 -19.95 13.31
CA ASP A 78 -3.81 -21.13 14.05
C ASP A 78 -4.97 -21.91 14.70
N VAL A 79 -5.92 -21.19 15.30
CA VAL A 79 -7.10 -21.77 15.93
C VAL A 79 -7.98 -22.44 14.88
N PHE A 80 -8.17 -21.79 13.73
CA PHE A 80 -8.99 -22.34 12.65
C PHE A 80 -8.37 -23.63 12.09
N VAL A 81 -7.06 -23.64 11.81
CA VAL A 81 -6.36 -24.85 11.33
C VAL A 81 -6.48 -25.98 12.35
N ALA A 82 -6.34 -25.69 13.65
CA ALA A 82 -6.53 -26.69 14.70
C ALA A 82 -7.94 -27.30 14.66
N SER A 83 -8.99 -26.48 14.47
CA SER A 83 -10.37 -26.95 14.34
C SER A 83 -10.61 -27.76 13.07
N VAL A 84 -10.02 -27.39 11.93
CA VAL A 84 -10.10 -28.21 10.70
C VAL A 84 -9.53 -29.60 10.95
N LEU A 85 -8.38 -29.69 11.64
CA LEU A 85 -7.70 -30.96 11.92
C LEU A 85 -8.37 -31.81 13.03
N SER A 86 -9.35 -31.26 13.74
CA SER A 86 -10.16 -32.01 14.70
C SER A 86 -11.54 -32.38 14.14
N ASP A 87 -12.16 -31.48 13.39
CA ASP A 87 -13.60 -31.54 13.09
C ASP A 87 -13.90 -31.95 11.64
N PHE A 88 -12.89 -31.99 10.75
CA PHE A 88 -13.09 -32.33 9.34
C PHE A 88 -12.43 -33.67 9.00
N HIS A 89 -13.02 -34.35 8.01
CA HIS A 89 -12.46 -35.55 7.42
C HIS A 89 -11.43 -35.18 6.35
N TYR A 90 -10.25 -35.79 6.43
CA TYR A 90 -9.29 -35.74 5.34
C TYR A 90 -9.86 -36.46 4.12
N ALA A 91 -9.85 -35.81 2.96
CA ALA A 91 -10.51 -36.32 1.77
C ALA A 91 -9.54 -36.51 0.57
N TYR A 92 -8.58 -35.60 0.41
CA TYR A 92 -7.60 -35.65 -0.68
C TYR A 92 -6.31 -34.91 -0.29
N GLY A 93 -5.18 -35.29 -0.91
CA GLY A 93 -3.93 -34.54 -0.79
C GLY A 93 -2.95 -34.85 -1.91
N ASN A 94 -2.05 -33.91 -2.17
CA ASN A 94 -0.91 -34.05 -3.07
C ASN A 94 0.30 -33.30 -2.48
N ASP A 95 1.36 -33.08 -3.26
CA ASP A 95 2.58 -32.46 -2.74
C ASP A 95 2.38 -30.99 -2.29
N VAL A 96 1.33 -30.32 -2.75
CA VAL A 96 1.04 -28.90 -2.47
C VAL A 96 -0.14 -28.73 -1.52
N PHE A 97 -1.18 -29.56 -1.66
CA PHE A 97 -2.47 -29.37 -1.00
C PHE A 97 -2.87 -30.53 -0.09
N ASN A 98 -3.66 -30.19 0.93
CA ASN A 98 -4.53 -31.12 1.64
C ASN A 98 -5.96 -30.56 1.58
N VAL A 99 -6.93 -31.42 1.30
CA VAL A 99 -8.36 -31.09 1.21
C VAL A 99 -9.11 -31.82 2.31
N PHE A 100 -9.89 -31.06 3.06
CA PHE A 100 -10.70 -31.53 4.17
C PHE A 100 -12.17 -31.24 3.90
N LEU A 101 -13.05 -32.20 4.22
CA LEU A 101 -14.49 -32.09 4.07
C LEU A 101 -15.17 -32.23 5.43
N ARG A 102 -16.23 -31.47 5.65
CA ARG A 102 -17.00 -31.60 6.90
C ARG A 102 -17.69 -32.95 7.00
N GLU A 103 -18.35 -33.34 5.93
CA GLU A 103 -19.00 -34.63 5.84
C GLU A 103 -18.04 -35.61 5.15
N PRO A 104 -17.97 -36.87 5.60
CA PRO A 104 -17.14 -37.87 4.94
C PRO A 104 -17.61 -38.10 3.50
N ASN A 105 -16.66 -38.40 2.61
CA ASN A 105 -16.91 -38.77 1.23
C ASN A 105 -16.26 -40.14 0.97
N ASP A 106 -16.96 -41.01 0.27
CA ASP A 106 -16.48 -42.36 -0.05
C ASP A 106 -15.28 -42.34 -1.03
N ASP A 107 -15.14 -41.26 -1.83
CA ASP A 107 -13.98 -41.02 -2.70
C ASP A 107 -12.82 -40.40 -1.92
N VAL A 108 -12.16 -41.22 -1.10
CA VAL A 108 -10.87 -40.87 -0.49
C VAL A 108 -9.80 -41.02 -1.57
N GLY A 109 -9.19 -39.90 -1.98
CA GLY A 109 -8.14 -39.88 -3.00
C GLY A 109 -6.89 -40.70 -2.62
N ASP A 110 -5.88 -40.71 -3.50
CA ASP A 110 -4.67 -41.52 -3.30
C ASP A 110 -3.99 -41.26 -1.94
N LEU A 111 -4.14 -42.24 -1.03
CA LEU A 111 -3.63 -42.15 0.35
C LEU A 111 -2.10 -42.06 0.40
N LYS A 112 -1.38 -42.32 -0.70
CA LYS A 112 0.08 -42.19 -0.77
C LYS A 112 0.59 -40.76 -0.57
N HIS A 113 -0.23 -39.76 -0.88
CA HIS A 113 0.07 -38.36 -0.63
C HIS A 113 -0.66 -37.82 0.60
N VAL A 114 -1.21 -38.70 1.46
CA VAL A 114 -1.47 -38.36 2.86
C VAL A 114 -0.13 -38.00 3.45
N TYR A 115 0.21 -36.72 3.34
CA TYR A 115 1.29 -36.11 4.05
C TYR A 115 0.89 -36.25 5.51
N ASP A 116 1.37 -37.33 6.12
CA ASP A 116 0.86 -37.98 7.33
C ASP A 116 -0.01 -36.99 8.09
N ALA A 117 -1.34 -37.14 8.02
CA ALA A 117 -2.24 -36.18 8.64
C ALA A 117 -1.90 -36.01 10.13
N SER A 118 -1.28 -37.02 10.76
CA SER A 118 -0.67 -36.92 12.08
C SER A 118 0.61 -36.10 12.10
N ALA A 119 1.50 -36.17 11.09
CA ALA A 119 2.65 -35.27 10.91
C ALA A 119 2.27 -33.83 10.53
N LEU A 120 1.20 -33.60 9.75
CA LEU A 120 0.69 -32.25 9.48
C LEU A 120 -0.01 -31.70 10.72
N LYS A 121 -0.78 -32.54 11.42
CA LYS A 121 -1.37 -32.22 12.71
C LYS A 121 -0.30 -32.01 13.77
N ASP A 122 0.79 -32.76 13.76
CA ASP A 122 1.94 -32.59 14.66
C ASP A 122 2.79 -31.41 14.25
N LYS A 123 2.94 -31.09 12.97
CA LYS A 123 3.67 -29.90 12.50
C LYS A 123 2.83 -28.65 12.77
N ALA A 124 1.52 -28.69 12.53
CA ALA A 124 0.58 -27.63 12.89
C ALA A 124 0.47 -27.50 14.42
N LEU A 125 0.33 -28.59 15.18
CA LEU A 125 0.33 -28.57 16.65
C LEU A 125 1.69 -28.17 17.21
N LYS A 126 2.82 -28.59 16.63
CA LYS A 126 4.15 -28.10 17.01
C LYS A 126 4.29 -26.65 16.64
N PHE A 127 3.74 -26.19 15.52
CA PHE A 127 3.76 -24.81 15.09
C PHE A 127 2.91 -23.93 16.03
N VAL A 128 1.67 -24.31 16.30
CA VAL A 128 0.75 -23.69 17.29
C VAL A 128 1.34 -23.75 18.70
N LYS A 129 1.86 -24.90 19.13
CA LYS A 129 2.54 -25.03 20.44
C LYS A 129 3.85 -24.26 20.47
N SER A 130 4.54 -24.08 19.33
CA SER A 130 5.76 -23.29 19.24
C SER A 130 5.46 -21.80 19.23
N SER A 131 4.43 -21.32 18.50
CA SER A 131 3.98 -19.92 18.56
C SER A 131 3.51 -19.56 19.97
N LEU A 132 2.92 -20.52 20.70
CA LEU A 132 2.55 -20.36 22.11
C LEU A 132 3.71 -20.55 23.12
N ARG A 133 4.81 -21.23 22.77
CA ARG A 133 5.94 -21.53 23.69
C ARG A 133 7.28 -20.85 23.33
N SER A 134 7.36 -20.11 22.23
CA SER A 134 8.61 -19.54 21.75
C SER A 134 8.95 -18.17 22.33
N ASN A 135 8.38 -17.75 23.47
CA ASN A 135 8.87 -16.54 24.15
C ASN A 135 10.39 -16.63 24.39
N ASN A 136 10.94 -17.82 24.69
CA ASN A 136 12.37 -18.01 24.88
C ASN A 136 13.18 -17.96 23.57
N LEU A 137 12.73 -18.64 22.51
CA LEU A 137 13.44 -18.61 21.22
C LEU A 137 13.35 -17.21 20.60
N LEU A 138 12.17 -16.59 20.63
CA LEU A 138 11.95 -15.24 20.18
C LEU A 138 12.76 -14.25 21.02
N PHE A 139 12.88 -14.46 22.34
CA PHE A 139 13.78 -13.69 23.20
C PHE A 139 15.24 -13.83 22.75
N TRP A 140 15.73 -15.03 22.44
CA TRP A 140 17.10 -15.24 21.95
C TRP A 140 17.31 -14.63 20.56
N VAL A 141 16.33 -14.73 19.66
CA VAL A 141 16.36 -14.10 18.33
C VAL A 141 16.33 -12.58 18.47
N LYS A 142 15.43 -12.02 19.29
CA LYS A 142 15.40 -10.60 19.67
C LYS A 142 16.74 -10.18 20.23
N LYS A 143 17.30 -10.89 21.21
CA LYS A 143 18.61 -10.56 21.80
C LYS A 143 19.74 -10.62 20.77
N LYS A 144 19.71 -11.57 19.83
CA LYS A 144 20.72 -11.70 18.77
C LYS A 144 20.63 -10.58 17.74
N ILE A 145 19.42 -10.19 17.31
CA ILE A 145 19.21 -9.16 16.28
C ILE A 145 19.26 -7.75 16.89
N PHE A 146 18.74 -7.61 18.11
CA PHE A 146 18.49 -6.33 18.77
C PHE A 146 19.48 -6.01 19.89
N GLY A 147 20.34 -6.94 20.28
CA GLY A 147 21.26 -6.78 21.40
C GLY A 147 20.51 -6.67 22.73
N ASP A 148 20.98 -5.78 23.60
CA ASP A 148 20.35 -5.51 24.91
C ASP A 148 19.25 -4.45 24.84
N TYR A 149 18.66 -4.21 23.66
CA TYR A 149 17.54 -3.28 23.52
C TYR A 149 16.29 -3.81 24.22
N THR A 150 15.84 -3.11 25.27
CA THR A 150 14.66 -3.46 26.07
C THR A 150 13.45 -2.58 25.80
N GLY A 151 13.53 -1.66 24.84
CA GLY A 151 12.43 -0.76 24.49
C GLY A 151 11.36 -1.43 23.62
N LEU A 152 10.32 -0.68 23.29
CA LEU A 152 9.25 -1.15 22.40
C LEU A 152 9.76 -1.30 20.96
N THR A 153 9.22 -2.28 20.25
CA THR A 153 9.47 -2.52 18.83
C THR A 153 8.18 -2.36 18.05
N VAL A 154 8.19 -1.51 17.03
CA VAL A 154 7.06 -1.27 16.12
C VAL A 154 7.38 -1.83 14.75
N LEU A 155 6.50 -2.66 14.20
CA LEU A 155 6.53 -3.05 12.80
C LEU A 155 5.78 -2.01 11.97
N VAL A 156 6.43 -1.35 11.02
CA VAL A 156 5.78 -0.50 10.02
C VAL A 156 5.72 -1.26 8.70
N VAL A 157 4.51 -1.55 8.24
CA VAL A 157 4.24 -2.30 6.99
C VAL A 157 3.81 -1.32 5.91
N SER A 158 4.56 -1.18 4.82
CA SER A 158 4.25 -0.21 3.76
C SER A 158 4.66 -0.69 2.35
N ALA A 159 4.34 0.13 1.33
CA ALA A 159 4.75 -0.08 -0.06
C ALA A 159 6.13 0.53 -0.39
N HIS A 160 7.06 0.58 0.57
CA HIS A 160 8.42 1.09 0.31
C HIS A 160 9.22 0.17 -0.63
N LYS A 161 10.17 0.74 -1.38
CA LYS A 161 11.06 0.04 -2.33
C LYS A 161 10.36 -0.68 -3.50
N PHE A 162 9.11 -0.30 -3.82
CA PHE A 162 8.43 -0.75 -5.04
C PHE A 162 8.68 0.17 -6.26
N GLY A 163 9.72 1.01 -6.20
CA GLY A 163 10.09 1.91 -7.29
C GLY A 163 9.21 3.15 -7.39
N ASN A 164 8.45 3.49 -6.35
CA ASN A 164 7.64 4.71 -6.28
C ASN A 164 8.15 5.62 -5.15
N ALA A 165 8.70 6.76 -5.56
CA ALA A 165 9.32 7.73 -4.68
C ALA A 165 8.31 8.34 -3.67
N GLY A 166 7.05 8.45 -4.06
CA GLY A 166 5.98 8.91 -3.19
C GLY A 166 5.63 7.93 -2.07
N ASP A 167 5.58 6.62 -2.37
CA ASP A 167 5.32 5.58 -1.37
C ASP A 167 6.50 5.43 -0.39
N ASP A 168 7.73 5.66 -0.85
CA ASP A 168 8.91 5.79 0.00
C ASP A 168 8.78 6.97 0.98
N ALA A 169 8.41 8.16 0.48
CA ALA A 169 8.20 9.33 1.33
C ALA A 169 7.06 9.16 2.35
N ILE A 170 5.96 8.51 1.96
CA ILE A 170 4.89 8.13 2.89
C ILE A 170 5.43 7.22 4.01
N THR A 171 6.29 6.28 3.66
CA THR A 171 6.88 5.35 4.61
C THR A 171 7.78 6.09 5.60
N GLU A 172 8.66 6.96 5.11
CA GLU A 172 9.51 7.78 5.96
C GLU A 172 8.69 8.73 6.86
N ALA A 173 7.59 9.28 6.35
CA ALA A 173 6.67 10.08 7.16
C ALA A 173 5.99 9.25 8.26
N ALA A 174 5.57 8.02 7.96
CA ALA A 174 5.00 7.11 8.94
C ALA A 174 6.01 6.75 10.04
N ILE A 175 7.28 6.52 9.68
CA ILE A 175 8.40 6.33 10.63
C ILE A 175 8.51 7.55 11.55
N LYS A 176 8.62 8.76 10.98
CA LYS A 176 8.71 10.02 11.75
C LYS A 176 7.53 10.20 12.71
N ILE A 177 6.31 9.88 12.28
CA ILE A 177 5.10 9.93 13.09
C ILE A 177 5.17 8.94 14.27
N VAL A 178 5.61 7.71 14.00
CA VAL A 178 5.78 6.67 15.03
C VAL A 178 6.84 7.08 16.04
N GLU A 179 8.00 7.57 15.60
CA GLU A 179 9.08 8.05 16.48
C GLU A 179 8.63 9.25 17.33
N LYS A 180 7.87 10.18 16.74
CA LYS A 180 7.30 11.32 17.48
C LYS A 180 6.30 10.87 18.54
N ALA A 181 5.49 9.85 18.26
CA ALA A 181 4.53 9.29 19.21
C ALA A 181 5.18 8.36 20.26
N MET A 182 6.30 7.72 19.90
CA MET A 182 7.03 6.75 20.72
C MET A 182 8.54 7.05 20.69
N PRO A 183 9.02 8.07 21.41
CA PRO A 183 10.44 8.40 21.44
C PRO A 183 11.29 7.20 21.91
N GLY A 184 12.38 6.92 21.18
CA GLY A 184 13.30 5.82 21.47
C GLY A 184 12.80 4.43 21.05
N VAL A 185 11.68 4.34 20.33
CA VAL A 185 11.17 3.08 19.78
C VAL A 185 12.09 2.51 18.71
N ARG A 186 12.13 1.18 18.61
CA ARG A 186 12.79 0.49 17.51
C ARG A 186 11.77 0.23 16.42
N ILE A 187 12.12 0.52 15.18
CA ILE A 187 11.26 0.28 14.04
C ILE A 187 11.81 -0.88 13.21
N ILE A 188 10.94 -1.85 12.93
CA ILE A 188 11.12 -2.85 11.89
C ILE A 188 10.31 -2.38 10.70
N LEU A 189 10.92 -2.36 9.52
CA LEU A 189 10.24 -2.01 8.30
C LEU A 189 9.96 -3.27 7.49
N ALA A 190 8.72 -3.46 7.05
CA ALA A 190 8.34 -4.58 6.20
C ALA A 190 7.48 -4.12 5.02
N SER A 191 7.52 -4.93 3.98
CA SER A 191 6.69 -4.81 2.78
C SER A 191 6.09 -6.18 2.48
N PRO A 192 5.02 -6.27 1.67
CA PRO A 192 4.57 -7.55 1.14
C PRO A 192 5.71 -8.38 0.51
N PRO A 193 5.66 -9.72 0.58
CA PRO A 193 4.57 -10.53 1.14
C PRO A 193 4.49 -10.52 2.68
N PHE A 194 3.40 -11.07 3.22
CA PHE A 194 3.18 -11.19 4.66
C PHE A 194 4.23 -12.09 5.34
N SER A 195 4.70 -11.68 6.53
CA SER A 195 5.68 -12.39 7.35
C SER A 195 5.19 -12.45 8.80
N ARG A 196 4.90 -13.65 9.30
CA ARG A 196 4.54 -13.85 10.73
C ARG A 196 5.69 -13.48 11.65
N LEU A 197 6.92 -13.81 11.26
CA LEU A 197 8.11 -13.52 12.07
C LEU A 197 8.24 -12.02 12.34
N ASP A 198 7.98 -11.17 11.34
CA ASP A 198 8.06 -9.72 11.54
C ASP A 198 7.00 -9.24 12.54
N VAL A 199 5.78 -9.78 12.45
CA VAL A 199 4.72 -9.52 13.43
C VAL A 199 5.13 -9.99 14.81
N ASP A 200 5.65 -11.22 14.94
CA ASP A 200 6.06 -11.82 16.21
C ASP A 200 7.16 -11.01 16.90
N MET A 201 8.11 -10.50 16.12
CA MET A 201 9.23 -9.69 16.60
C MET A 201 8.82 -8.28 17.09
N ALA A 202 7.65 -7.78 16.69
CA ALA A 202 7.16 -6.47 17.12
C ALA A 202 6.22 -6.55 18.32
N ASP A 203 6.11 -5.46 19.06
CA ASP A 203 5.14 -5.30 20.16
C ASP A 203 3.88 -4.57 19.66
N VAL A 204 4.03 -3.77 18.60
CA VAL A 204 2.98 -3.00 17.93
C VAL A 204 3.12 -3.15 16.42
N VAL A 205 2.00 -3.26 15.69
CA VAL A 205 2.00 -3.30 14.21
C VAL A 205 1.28 -2.06 13.66
N CYS A 206 1.96 -1.34 12.79
CA CYS A 206 1.45 -0.16 12.10
C CYS A 206 1.40 -0.44 10.60
N LEU A 207 0.20 -0.36 10.01
CA LEU A 207 0.07 -0.25 8.58
C LEU A 207 0.44 1.19 8.17
N GLY A 208 1.53 1.32 7.42
CA GLY A 208 1.98 2.56 6.81
C GLY A 208 0.93 3.13 5.85
N GLY A 209 1.06 4.42 5.57
CA GLY A 209 0.05 5.13 4.79
C GLY A 209 0.07 4.80 3.30
N GLY A 210 -0.62 5.65 2.55
CA GLY A 210 -0.66 5.56 1.10
C GLY A 210 -1.86 4.78 0.59
N GLY A 211 -1.88 4.53 -0.71
CA GLY A 211 -3.03 3.95 -1.40
C GLY A 211 -3.18 2.44 -1.21
N LEU A 212 -3.07 1.92 0.00
CA LEU A 212 -2.99 0.48 0.25
C LEU A 212 -4.35 -0.24 0.18
N VAL A 213 -5.45 0.50 0.27
CA VAL A 213 -6.80 -0.10 0.34
C VAL A 213 -7.45 -0.17 -1.05
N TYR A 214 -7.29 -1.30 -1.71
CA TYR A 214 -7.97 -1.65 -2.96
C TYR A 214 -7.98 -3.16 -3.19
N ASP A 215 -8.91 -3.61 -4.03
CA ASP A 215 -9.14 -5.03 -4.34
C ASP A 215 -9.16 -5.34 -5.84
N SER A 216 -8.69 -4.42 -6.70
CA SER A 216 -8.44 -4.72 -8.12
C SER A 216 -7.37 -5.79 -8.32
N CYS A 217 -6.46 -5.94 -7.36
CA CYS A 217 -5.60 -7.09 -7.18
C CYS A 217 -5.87 -7.63 -5.76
N PHE A 218 -6.54 -8.77 -5.63
CA PHE A 218 -6.97 -9.25 -4.32
C PHE A 218 -5.79 -9.65 -3.42
N TYR A 219 -4.64 -10.02 -4.00
CA TYR A 219 -3.40 -10.24 -3.25
C TYR A 219 -2.94 -9.01 -2.47
N ASN A 220 -3.17 -7.80 -3.00
CA ASN A 220 -2.87 -6.58 -2.26
C ASN A 220 -3.72 -6.50 -0.98
N ALA A 221 -5.03 -6.76 -1.09
CA ALA A 221 -5.93 -6.80 0.07
C ALA A 221 -5.49 -7.88 1.08
N MET A 222 -5.14 -9.07 0.60
CA MET A 222 -4.64 -10.18 1.43
C MET A 222 -3.34 -9.82 2.16
N ASN A 223 -2.36 -9.25 1.45
CA ASN A 223 -1.03 -8.98 1.98
C ASN A 223 -1.06 -8.00 3.17
N TYR A 224 -1.82 -6.90 3.05
CA TYR A 224 -1.89 -5.91 4.13
C TYR A 224 -2.86 -6.31 5.25
N SER A 225 -3.96 -6.99 4.92
CA SER A 225 -4.91 -7.47 5.94
C SER A 225 -4.31 -8.56 6.84
N ASN A 226 -3.45 -9.43 6.31
CA ASN A 226 -2.81 -10.51 7.09
C ASN A 226 -2.01 -9.98 8.28
N TYR A 227 -1.27 -8.88 8.11
CA TYR A 227 -0.51 -8.28 9.21
C TYR A 227 -1.41 -7.88 10.38
N LEU A 228 -2.56 -7.25 10.09
CA LEU A 228 -3.51 -6.79 11.10
C LEU A 228 -4.24 -7.96 11.77
N LEU A 229 -4.77 -8.89 10.98
CA LEU A 229 -5.49 -10.07 11.47
C LEU A 229 -4.60 -10.95 12.34
N TYR A 230 -3.36 -11.21 11.91
CA TYR A 230 -2.43 -12.00 12.70
C TYR A 230 -1.99 -11.28 13.97
N ALA A 231 -1.63 -9.99 13.90
CA ALA A 231 -1.28 -9.21 15.08
C ALA A 231 -2.41 -9.21 16.12
N LYS A 232 -3.67 -9.11 15.69
CA LYS A 232 -4.84 -9.22 16.57
C LYS A 232 -4.94 -10.59 17.22
N SER A 233 -4.69 -11.68 16.47
CA SER A 233 -4.68 -13.04 17.03
C SER A 233 -3.61 -13.24 18.10
N GLN A 234 -2.52 -12.46 18.03
CA GLN A 234 -1.44 -12.43 19.00
C GLN A 234 -1.67 -11.41 20.14
N GLY A 235 -2.84 -10.76 20.20
CA GLY A 235 -3.16 -9.76 21.22
C GLY A 235 -2.35 -8.46 21.10
N LYS A 236 -1.73 -8.19 19.95
CA LYS A 236 -0.90 -7.00 19.73
C LYS A 236 -1.75 -5.80 19.36
N MET A 237 -1.26 -4.60 19.71
CA MET A 237 -1.88 -3.36 19.24
C MET A 237 -1.60 -3.14 17.76
N THR A 238 -2.61 -2.63 17.07
CA THR A 238 -2.57 -2.38 15.64
C THR A 238 -3.03 -0.97 15.31
N PHE A 239 -2.33 -0.32 14.40
CA PHE A 239 -2.62 1.04 13.94
C PHE A 239 -2.58 1.10 12.41
N ALA A 240 -3.29 2.06 11.82
CA ALA A 240 -3.08 2.41 10.42
C ALA A 240 -2.94 3.93 10.27
N LEU A 241 -1.92 4.39 9.56
CA LEU A 241 -1.48 5.78 9.57
C LEU A 241 -1.52 6.38 8.16
N GLY A 242 -2.37 7.35 7.88
CA GLY A 242 -2.42 8.01 6.56
C GLY A 242 -2.92 7.11 5.43
N LEU A 243 -3.86 6.21 5.72
CA LEU A 243 -4.43 5.30 4.72
C LEU A 243 -5.20 6.05 3.65
N GLY A 244 -5.04 5.60 2.41
CA GLY A 244 -5.81 6.02 1.26
C GLY A 244 -6.46 4.84 0.55
N THR A 245 -7.66 5.07 0.02
CA THR A 245 -8.41 4.09 -0.77
C THR A 245 -8.17 4.30 -2.26
N GLN A 246 -8.00 3.22 -3.01
CA GLN A 246 -7.83 3.24 -4.48
C GLN A 246 -8.92 2.47 -5.22
N GLY A 247 -10.00 2.13 -4.51
CA GLY A 247 -11.17 1.45 -5.05
C GLY A 247 -11.32 0.07 -4.43
N VAL A 248 -12.31 -0.05 -3.55
CA VAL A 248 -12.83 -1.33 -3.04
C VAL A 248 -14.11 -1.59 -3.81
N LYS A 249 -14.11 -2.60 -4.68
CA LYS A 249 -15.18 -2.85 -5.66
C LYS A 249 -15.96 -4.12 -5.40
N SER A 250 -15.36 -5.10 -4.73
CA SER A 250 -15.96 -6.39 -4.44
C SER A 250 -16.48 -6.45 -3.00
N MET A 251 -17.56 -7.21 -2.80
CA MET A 251 -18.10 -7.46 -1.45
C MET A 251 -17.07 -8.19 -0.57
N LYS A 252 -16.28 -9.11 -1.14
CA LYS A 252 -15.22 -9.82 -0.43
C LYS A 252 -14.07 -8.90 0.00
N GLY A 253 -13.67 -7.98 -0.86
CA GLY A 253 -12.67 -6.96 -0.54
C GLY A 253 -13.17 -6.07 0.60
N ALA A 254 -14.42 -5.59 0.51
CA ALA A 254 -15.06 -4.81 1.55
C ALA A 254 -15.15 -5.57 2.89
N GLU A 255 -15.56 -6.83 2.88
CA GLU A 255 -15.59 -7.71 4.06
C GLU A 255 -14.19 -7.91 4.66
N LEU A 256 -13.19 -8.22 3.84
CA LEU A 256 -11.83 -8.42 4.31
C LEU A 256 -11.25 -7.14 4.94
N PHE A 257 -11.41 -6.00 4.29
CA PHE A 257 -10.95 -4.71 4.84
C PHE A 257 -11.74 -4.32 6.09
N ARG A 258 -13.05 -4.60 6.14
CA ARG A 258 -13.88 -4.39 7.33
C ARG A 258 -13.28 -5.11 8.52
N GLU A 259 -13.07 -6.41 8.40
CA GLU A 259 -12.61 -7.22 9.52
C GLU A 259 -11.18 -6.87 9.91
N ALA A 260 -10.26 -6.77 8.94
CA ALA A 260 -8.86 -6.45 9.20
C ALA A 260 -8.66 -5.06 9.81
N LEU A 261 -9.24 -4.01 9.22
CA LEU A 261 -9.07 -2.64 9.74
C LEU A 261 -9.84 -2.43 11.04
N SER A 262 -10.95 -3.12 11.26
CA SER A 262 -11.66 -3.07 12.56
C SER A 262 -10.86 -3.68 13.71
N THR A 263 -9.80 -4.44 13.43
CA THR A 263 -8.89 -4.91 14.48
C THR A 263 -8.00 -3.80 15.04
N CYS A 264 -7.81 -2.71 14.29
CA CYS A 264 -7.00 -1.57 14.69
C CYS A 264 -7.56 -0.87 15.93
N ASN A 265 -6.65 -0.41 16.78
CA ASN A 265 -6.97 0.51 17.87
C ASN A 265 -7.44 1.86 17.31
N VAL A 266 -6.82 2.32 16.22
CA VAL A 266 -7.25 3.49 15.46
C VAL A 266 -6.77 3.41 14.01
N VAL A 267 -7.61 3.90 13.11
CA VAL A 267 -7.27 4.14 11.70
C VAL A 267 -7.24 5.64 11.44
N VAL A 268 -6.15 6.12 10.84
CA VAL A 268 -6.04 7.48 10.35
C VAL A 268 -5.99 7.45 8.82
N VAL A 269 -6.92 8.14 8.17
CA VAL A 269 -6.98 8.28 6.72
C VAL A 269 -6.56 9.67 6.28
N ARG A 270 -6.12 9.79 5.03
CA ARG A 270 -5.54 11.05 4.49
C ARG A 270 -6.55 12.04 3.88
N ASN A 271 -7.83 11.69 3.81
CA ASN A 271 -8.92 12.62 3.43
C ASN A 271 -10.30 12.03 3.78
N LYS A 272 -11.32 12.90 3.76
CA LYS A 272 -12.69 12.55 4.16
C LYS A 272 -13.32 11.46 3.30
N ARG A 273 -13.01 11.41 2.00
CA ARG A 273 -13.56 10.39 1.11
C ARG A 273 -12.99 9.00 1.43
N ASP A 274 -11.74 8.92 1.86
CA ASP A 274 -11.16 7.66 2.33
C ASP A 274 -11.88 7.18 3.60
N GLU A 275 -12.23 8.09 4.52
CA GLU A 275 -13.05 7.79 5.71
C GLU A 275 -14.42 7.24 5.32
N GLU A 276 -15.13 7.93 4.42
CA GLU A 276 -16.45 7.52 3.94
C GLU A 276 -16.41 6.11 3.32
N VAL A 277 -15.41 5.81 2.50
CA VAL A 277 -15.25 4.48 1.90
C VAL A 277 -15.03 3.41 2.98
N LEU A 278 -14.19 3.68 3.98
CA LEU A 278 -13.94 2.70 5.05
C LEU A 278 -15.17 2.51 5.95
N VAL A 279 -15.82 3.59 6.37
CA VAL A 279 -16.92 3.55 7.33
C VAL A 279 -18.23 3.13 6.67
N LEU A 280 -18.62 3.78 5.57
CA LEU A 280 -19.92 3.57 4.96
C LEU A 280 -19.92 2.39 3.99
N ASN A 281 -18.88 2.24 3.17
CA ASN A 281 -18.86 1.20 2.13
C ASN A 281 -18.29 -0.12 2.64
N CYS A 282 -17.22 -0.08 3.44
CA CYS A 282 -16.63 -1.30 4.00
C CYS A 282 -17.27 -1.68 5.34
N GLY A 283 -17.69 -0.71 6.16
CA GLY A 283 -18.27 -0.95 7.48
C GLY A 283 -17.23 -1.09 8.59
N VAL A 284 -16.06 -0.43 8.46
CA VAL A 284 -15.00 -0.44 9.48
C VAL A 284 -15.53 0.11 10.81
N ARG A 285 -15.30 -0.63 11.90
CA ARG A 285 -15.94 -0.40 13.22
C ARG A 285 -15.05 0.29 14.25
N CYS A 286 -13.74 0.31 14.04
CA CYS A 286 -12.81 1.01 14.92
C CYS A 286 -12.90 2.54 14.71
N PRO A 287 -12.37 3.37 15.64
CA PRO A 287 -12.26 4.80 15.42
C PRO A 287 -11.47 5.13 14.14
N VAL A 288 -12.07 5.94 13.26
CA VAL A 288 -11.44 6.44 12.03
C VAL A 288 -11.31 7.96 12.13
N TYR A 289 -10.10 8.49 11.94
CA TYR A 289 -9.83 9.92 11.90
C TYR A 289 -9.34 10.35 10.52
N THR A 290 -9.77 11.52 10.08
CA THR A 290 -9.25 12.14 8.86
C THR A 290 -8.18 13.17 9.20
N THR A 291 -7.00 13.02 8.60
CA THR A 291 -5.93 14.02 8.56
C THR A 291 -5.57 14.33 7.10
N ASN A 292 -4.63 15.24 6.88
CA ASN A 292 -3.96 15.35 5.58
C ASN A 292 -2.97 14.20 5.36
N ASP A 293 -2.46 14.10 4.13
CA ASP A 293 -1.45 13.10 3.76
C ASP A 293 -0.21 13.22 4.67
N VAL A 294 0.30 12.08 5.13
CA VAL A 294 1.37 12.03 6.14
C VAL A 294 2.67 12.68 5.65
N VAL A 295 2.88 12.79 4.33
CA VAL A 295 4.05 13.49 3.76
C VAL A 295 4.09 14.97 4.18
N PHE A 296 2.97 15.61 4.49
CA PHE A 296 2.98 16.98 5.03
C PHE A 296 3.68 17.08 6.40
N SER A 297 3.89 15.96 7.12
CA SER A 297 4.62 15.94 8.40
C SER A 297 6.12 16.25 8.25
N PHE A 298 6.67 16.28 7.03
CA PHE A 298 8.03 16.79 6.81
C PHE A 298 8.14 18.29 7.05
N GLY A 299 7.04 19.03 6.93
CA GLY A 299 7.03 20.48 7.06
C GLY A 299 7.56 21.19 5.82
N LYS A 300 7.56 22.52 5.88
CA LYS A 300 8.03 23.39 4.80
C LYS A 300 9.55 23.32 4.66
N ALA A 301 10.05 23.47 3.43
CA ALA A 301 11.47 23.70 3.20
C ALA A 301 11.98 24.91 4.01
N ALA A 302 13.16 24.78 4.63
CA ALA A 302 13.71 25.79 5.53
C ALA A 302 13.90 27.15 4.84
N GLU A 303 14.31 27.16 3.57
CA GLU A 303 14.44 28.38 2.77
C GLU A 303 14.12 28.10 1.30
N GLN A 304 13.39 29.03 0.66
CA GLN A 304 13.39 29.08 -0.80
C GLN A 304 14.73 29.63 -1.25
N LYS A 305 15.44 28.80 -1.99
CA LYS A 305 16.67 29.15 -2.67
C LYS A 305 16.38 30.31 -3.65
N GLU A 306 16.88 31.51 -3.36
CA GLU A 306 16.83 32.72 -4.22
C GLU A 306 17.68 32.59 -5.52
N TYR A 307 17.68 31.41 -6.15
CA TYR A 307 18.64 31.04 -7.22
C TYR A 307 18.20 31.53 -8.60
N ALA A 308 16.93 31.92 -8.76
CA ALA A 308 16.34 32.39 -10.02
C ALA A 308 17.12 33.58 -10.62
N LYS A 309 17.69 34.46 -9.77
CA LYS A 309 18.31 35.71 -10.21
C LYS A 309 19.66 35.55 -10.94
N LYS A 310 20.24 34.34 -10.98
CA LYS A 310 21.59 34.11 -11.56
C LYS A 310 21.63 33.16 -12.75
N ARG A 311 20.49 32.59 -13.19
CA ARG A 311 20.45 31.57 -14.26
C ARG A 311 20.05 32.18 -15.60
N ARG A 312 20.67 31.68 -16.69
CA ARG A 312 20.36 32.11 -18.08
C ARG A 312 19.01 31.57 -18.57
N ARG A 313 18.56 30.44 -18.03
CA ARG A 313 17.26 29.81 -18.29
C ARG A 313 16.65 29.38 -16.95
N LEU A 314 15.34 29.48 -16.83
CA LEU A 314 14.63 28.96 -15.66
C LEU A 314 14.76 27.44 -15.62
N LYS A 315 14.94 26.91 -14.42
CA LYS A 315 15.01 25.48 -14.12
C LYS A 315 13.62 24.94 -13.85
N VAL A 316 13.19 23.98 -14.67
CA VAL A 316 11.82 23.45 -14.65
C VAL A 316 11.83 21.99 -14.28
N GLY A 317 11.04 21.65 -13.26
CA GLY A 317 10.79 20.25 -12.91
C GLY A 317 9.65 19.69 -13.75
N VAL A 318 9.84 18.52 -14.35
CA VAL A 318 8.78 17.80 -15.06
C VAL A 318 8.55 16.46 -14.37
N SER A 319 7.34 16.26 -13.87
CA SER A 319 6.93 15.05 -13.12
C SER A 319 5.56 14.58 -13.59
N LEU A 320 5.49 14.14 -14.85
CA LEU A 320 4.32 13.63 -15.53
C LEU A 320 4.29 12.09 -15.51
N LEU A 321 3.11 11.54 -15.24
CA LEU A 321 2.80 10.11 -15.23
C LEU A 321 2.85 9.52 -16.65
N GLU A 322 3.63 8.46 -16.86
CA GLU A 322 3.48 7.57 -18.03
C GLU A 322 2.14 6.82 -17.93
N SER A 323 1.35 6.90 -19.01
CA SER A 323 -0.03 6.42 -19.06
C SER A 323 -0.23 5.11 -19.81
N LYS A 324 0.77 4.64 -20.58
CA LYS A 324 0.67 3.44 -21.42
C LYS A 324 0.34 2.18 -20.60
N ASN A 325 0.90 2.08 -19.40
CA ASN A 325 0.75 0.91 -18.53
C ASN A 325 -0.44 1.02 -17.55
N LEU A 326 -1.26 2.07 -17.68
CA LEU A 326 -2.45 2.23 -16.85
C LEU A 326 -3.63 1.46 -17.45
N LEU A 327 -4.50 0.92 -16.58
CA LEU A 327 -5.77 0.30 -16.98
C LEU A 327 -6.65 1.24 -17.85
N ALA A 328 -6.45 2.56 -17.73
CA ALA A 328 -7.17 3.56 -18.50
C ALA A 328 -6.42 4.07 -19.74
N ALA A 329 -5.32 3.43 -20.18
CA ALA A 329 -4.44 3.89 -21.25
C ALA A 329 -5.19 4.28 -22.55
N ASN A 330 -6.25 3.53 -22.90
CA ASN A 330 -7.07 3.79 -24.09
C ASN A 330 -7.84 5.12 -24.03
N ARG A 331 -8.05 5.67 -22.83
CA ARG A 331 -8.75 6.96 -22.61
C ARG A 331 -7.78 8.13 -22.39
N MET A 332 -6.48 7.90 -22.55
CA MET A 332 -5.43 8.89 -22.22
C MET A 332 -4.69 9.42 -23.46
N ALA A 333 -5.26 9.26 -24.66
CA ALA A 333 -4.64 9.74 -25.90
C ALA A 333 -4.38 11.26 -25.89
N SER A 334 -5.38 12.08 -25.53
CA SER A 334 -5.22 13.54 -25.44
C SER A 334 -4.18 13.95 -24.41
N TYR A 335 -4.16 13.28 -23.24
CA TYR A 335 -3.14 13.51 -22.23
C TYR A 335 -1.73 13.19 -22.73
N ARG A 336 -1.55 12.10 -23.49
CA ARG A 336 -0.25 11.74 -24.08
C ARG A 336 0.23 12.79 -25.08
N SER A 337 -0.63 13.19 -26.02
CA SER A 337 -0.30 14.26 -26.98
C SER A 337 0.09 15.55 -26.25
N GLY A 338 -0.70 15.93 -25.23
CA GLY A 338 -0.41 17.08 -24.39
C GLY A 338 0.94 16.95 -23.66
N CYS A 339 1.29 15.77 -23.14
CA CYS A 339 2.60 15.54 -22.51
C CYS A 339 3.72 15.73 -23.52
N GLU A 340 3.60 15.13 -24.71
CA GLU A 340 4.64 15.17 -25.74
C GLU A 340 4.92 16.61 -26.18
N GLU A 341 3.87 17.35 -26.54
CA GLU A 341 3.96 18.75 -26.98
C GLU A 341 4.50 19.67 -25.88
N VAL A 342 4.05 19.49 -24.63
CA VAL A 342 4.50 20.28 -23.49
C VAL A 342 5.97 19.99 -23.16
N ILE A 343 6.39 18.72 -23.16
CA ILE A 343 7.78 18.35 -22.85
C ILE A 343 8.73 18.88 -23.91
N ASP A 344 8.42 18.72 -25.20
CA ASP A 344 9.23 19.26 -26.30
C ASP A 344 9.42 20.79 -26.15
N TYR A 345 8.31 21.52 -25.99
CA TYR A 345 8.35 22.96 -25.76
C TYR A 345 9.19 23.34 -24.54
N LEU A 346 9.03 22.61 -23.42
CA LEU A 346 9.79 22.91 -22.22
C LEU A 346 11.30 22.69 -22.42
N CYS A 347 11.71 21.61 -23.09
CA CYS A 347 13.12 21.33 -23.36
C CYS A 347 13.75 22.39 -24.28
N GLU A 348 12.99 22.90 -25.25
CA GLU A 348 13.43 23.97 -26.15
C GLU A 348 13.58 25.33 -25.47
N ASN A 349 12.83 25.60 -24.39
CA ASN A 349 12.77 26.94 -23.77
C ASN A 349 13.42 27.03 -22.38
N TYR A 350 13.54 25.94 -21.63
CA TYR A 350 13.98 25.92 -20.23
C TYR A 350 15.11 24.92 -19.92
N ASP A 351 15.70 25.02 -18.73
CA ASP A 351 16.60 23.99 -18.17
C ASP A 351 15.75 22.90 -17.50
N VAL A 352 15.43 21.85 -18.27
CA VAL A 352 14.49 20.81 -17.84
C VAL A 352 15.17 19.74 -16.99
N HIS A 353 14.57 19.49 -15.82
CA HIS A 353 14.89 18.41 -14.92
C HIS A 353 13.70 17.45 -14.85
N PHE A 354 13.86 16.25 -15.39
CA PHE A 354 12.88 15.18 -15.29
C PHE A 354 12.94 14.56 -13.90
N ILE A 355 11.85 14.68 -13.15
CA ILE A 355 11.72 14.17 -11.79
C ILE A 355 11.04 12.81 -11.85
N MET A 356 11.82 11.75 -11.69
CA MET A 356 11.33 10.38 -11.68
C MET A 356 10.64 10.08 -10.33
N GLN A 357 9.31 9.99 -10.36
CA GLN A 357 8.50 9.60 -9.19
C GLN A 357 8.16 8.11 -9.22
N SER A 358 8.15 7.49 -10.39
CA SER A 358 8.09 6.04 -10.60
C SER A 358 9.13 5.60 -11.63
N GLU A 359 9.62 4.36 -11.55
CA GLU A 359 10.40 3.78 -12.65
C GLU A 359 9.61 3.73 -13.96
N ASP A 360 8.27 3.65 -13.90
CA ASP A 360 7.41 3.71 -15.09
C ASP A 360 7.54 5.04 -15.86
N ASP A 361 7.95 6.13 -15.20
CA ASP A 361 8.13 7.44 -15.85
C ASP A 361 9.31 7.44 -16.83
N ARG A 362 10.23 6.48 -16.71
CA ARG A 362 11.44 6.41 -17.53
C ARG A 362 11.13 6.31 -19.02
N GLU A 363 10.11 5.54 -19.39
CA GLU A 363 9.72 5.36 -20.80
C GLU A 363 9.24 6.67 -21.44
N LEU A 364 8.51 7.49 -20.67
CA LEU A 364 8.04 8.79 -21.13
C LEU A 364 9.21 9.76 -21.38
N TYR A 365 10.23 9.75 -20.51
CA TYR A 365 11.31 10.73 -20.56
C TYR A 365 12.51 10.34 -21.43
N ALA A 366 12.73 9.04 -21.67
CA ALA A 366 13.91 8.53 -22.38
C ALA A 366 14.17 9.20 -23.75
N PRO A 367 13.17 9.46 -24.61
CA PRO A 367 13.39 10.13 -25.90
C PRO A 367 13.93 11.56 -25.73
N TYR A 368 13.42 12.29 -24.74
CA TYR A 368 13.78 13.69 -24.49
C TYR A 368 15.13 13.84 -23.82
N ILE A 369 15.48 12.93 -22.90
CA ILE A 369 16.81 12.87 -22.30
C ILE A 369 17.86 12.68 -23.39
N SER A 370 17.61 11.75 -24.32
CA SER A 370 18.54 11.45 -25.42
C SER A 370 18.65 12.61 -26.42
N LYS A 371 17.54 13.26 -26.74
CA LYS A 371 17.46 14.36 -27.73
C LYS A 371 18.03 15.68 -27.19
N HIS A 372 17.79 16.02 -25.93
CA HIS A 372 18.08 17.34 -25.37
C HIS A 372 19.18 17.36 -24.31
N GLY A 373 19.69 16.19 -23.87
CA GLY A 373 20.68 16.10 -22.79
C GLY A 373 20.12 16.52 -21.42
N SER A 374 18.80 16.45 -21.25
CA SER A 374 18.10 16.84 -20.02
C SER A 374 18.52 15.99 -18.83
N LYS A 375 18.43 16.57 -17.62
CA LYS A 375 18.86 15.89 -16.38
C LYS A 375 17.72 15.07 -15.80
N VAL A 376 18.08 13.92 -15.21
CA VAL A 376 17.17 13.08 -14.43
C VAL A 376 17.44 13.30 -12.95
N VAL A 377 16.38 13.53 -12.18
CA VAL A 377 16.39 13.55 -10.73
C VAL A 377 15.68 12.29 -10.26
N SER A 378 16.46 11.36 -9.71
CA SER A 378 15.97 10.13 -9.08
C SER A 378 16.14 10.21 -7.57
N PHE A 379 15.26 9.56 -6.84
CA PHE A 379 15.31 9.55 -5.39
C PHE A 379 15.60 8.16 -4.83
N HIS A 380 16.13 8.14 -3.61
CA HIS A 380 16.43 6.92 -2.89
C HIS A 380 15.71 6.95 -1.54
N PHE A 381 15.16 5.80 -1.16
CA PHE A 381 14.55 5.59 0.15
C PHE A 381 15.50 5.96 1.30
N GLY A 382 14.96 6.59 2.34
CA GLY A 382 15.68 7.04 3.53
C GLY A 382 16.17 8.49 3.44
N ASN A 383 15.69 9.27 2.48
CA ASN A 383 16.08 10.66 2.31
C ASN A 383 14.95 11.52 1.74
N ALA A 384 13.75 11.45 2.31
CA ALA A 384 12.58 12.23 1.89
C ALA A 384 12.85 13.75 1.85
N GLN A 385 13.73 14.27 2.71
CA GLN A 385 14.13 15.68 2.68
C GLN A 385 14.78 16.08 1.35
N SER A 386 15.60 15.21 0.75
CA SER A 386 16.20 15.48 -0.57
C SER A 386 15.17 15.68 -1.68
N TYR A 387 13.95 15.19 -1.51
CA TYR A 387 12.85 15.37 -2.45
C TYR A 387 12.39 16.82 -2.37
N ILE A 388 12.07 17.29 -1.18
CA ILE A 388 11.68 18.69 -0.93
C ILE A 388 12.80 19.63 -1.40
N ASP A 389 14.06 19.31 -1.14
CA ASP A 389 15.21 20.10 -1.55
C ASP A 389 15.40 20.13 -3.07
N ALA A 390 15.11 19.03 -3.77
CA ALA A 390 15.15 18.99 -5.22
C ALA A 390 14.06 19.88 -5.83
N TYR A 391 12.86 19.91 -5.23
CA TYR A 391 11.77 20.77 -5.67
C TYR A 391 12.03 22.25 -5.35
N SER A 392 12.67 22.57 -4.22
CA SER A 392 12.96 23.95 -3.81
C SER A 392 14.03 24.64 -4.66
N ASP A 393 14.82 23.89 -5.43
CA ASP A 393 15.79 24.41 -6.39
C ASP A 393 15.19 24.72 -7.78
N LEU A 394 13.90 24.42 -7.99
CA LEU A 394 13.17 24.69 -9.24
C LEU A 394 12.57 26.09 -9.25
N ASP A 395 12.50 26.69 -10.43
CA ASP A 395 11.77 27.94 -10.66
C ASP A 395 10.26 27.69 -10.78
N PHE A 396 9.87 26.57 -11.40
CA PHE A 396 8.52 26.01 -11.34
C PHE A 396 8.51 24.52 -11.67
N CYS A 397 7.38 23.85 -11.40
CA CYS A 397 7.16 22.44 -11.65
C CYS A 397 5.90 22.21 -12.50
N VAL A 398 5.94 21.22 -13.39
CA VAL A 398 4.78 20.70 -14.11
C VAL A 398 4.61 19.24 -13.71
N THR A 399 3.45 18.89 -13.13
CA THR A 399 3.27 17.54 -12.57
C THR A 399 1.86 16.99 -12.72
N SER A 400 1.76 15.69 -12.98
CA SER A 400 0.52 14.91 -12.83
C SER A 400 0.62 13.84 -11.75
N ARG A 401 1.80 13.73 -11.11
CA ARG A 401 2.07 12.82 -9.98
C ARG A 401 1.61 13.48 -8.68
N PHE A 402 0.82 12.77 -7.88
CA PHE A 402 0.24 13.30 -6.64
C PHE A 402 1.30 13.81 -5.64
N HIS A 403 2.36 13.05 -5.41
CA HIS A 403 3.44 13.49 -4.52
C HIS A 403 4.32 14.57 -5.16
N GLY A 404 4.43 14.62 -6.49
CA GLY A 404 5.07 15.73 -7.17
C GLY A 404 4.37 17.07 -6.90
N PHE A 405 3.03 17.04 -6.79
CA PHE A 405 2.27 18.20 -6.34
C PHE A 405 2.58 18.53 -4.87
N ILE A 406 2.47 17.56 -3.94
CA ILE A 406 2.76 17.78 -2.50
C ILE A 406 4.16 18.35 -2.26
N PHE A 407 5.20 17.78 -2.87
CA PHE A 407 6.57 18.28 -2.71
C PHE A 407 6.72 19.70 -3.23
N SER A 408 6.03 20.07 -4.32
CA SER A 408 6.00 21.46 -4.80
C SER A 408 5.38 22.39 -3.75
N LEU A 409 4.29 21.98 -3.08
CA LEU A 409 3.68 22.76 -2.01
C LEU A 409 4.63 22.94 -0.81
N LEU A 410 5.26 21.86 -0.35
CA LEU A 410 6.21 21.89 0.78
C LEU A 410 7.46 22.73 0.46
N ALA A 411 7.90 22.72 -0.79
CA ALA A 411 9.02 23.54 -1.28
C ALA A 411 8.61 25.01 -1.58
N GLY A 412 7.31 25.32 -1.61
CA GLY A 412 6.76 26.59 -2.08
C GLY A 412 6.97 26.83 -3.59
N THR A 413 7.36 25.81 -4.34
CA THR A 413 7.68 25.89 -5.76
C THR A 413 6.40 26.13 -6.58
N PRO A 414 6.35 27.17 -7.44
CA PRO A 414 5.22 27.37 -8.34
C PRO A 414 4.92 26.11 -9.15
N VAL A 415 3.67 25.67 -9.20
CA VAL A 415 3.31 24.39 -9.83
C VAL A 415 2.10 24.50 -10.75
N ILE A 416 2.25 23.95 -11.96
CA ILE A 416 1.16 23.61 -12.86
C ILE A 416 0.87 22.13 -12.66
N SER A 417 -0.32 21.83 -12.15
CA SER A 417 -0.72 20.46 -11.85
C SER A 417 -1.78 19.94 -12.82
N VAL A 418 -1.71 18.66 -13.15
CA VAL A 418 -2.63 17.99 -14.06
C VAL A 418 -3.26 16.79 -13.36
N GLY A 419 -4.58 16.64 -13.41
CA GLY A 419 -5.25 15.54 -12.73
C GLY A 419 -6.65 15.24 -13.22
N SER A 420 -7.19 14.07 -12.87
CA SER A 420 -8.58 13.76 -13.19
C SER A 420 -9.54 14.57 -12.31
N ASN A 421 -10.73 14.88 -12.83
CA ASN A 421 -11.81 15.42 -12.02
C ASN A 421 -12.15 14.44 -10.90
N ALA A 422 -12.29 14.95 -9.67
CA ALA A 422 -12.40 14.16 -8.44
C ALA A 422 -11.21 13.21 -8.17
N GLY A 423 -10.08 13.42 -8.85
CA GLY A 423 -8.81 12.74 -8.65
C GLY A 423 -8.13 13.13 -7.34
N LYS A 424 -6.92 12.61 -7.10
CA LYS A 424 -6.18 12.87 -5.84
C LYS A 424 -5.80 14.35 -5.70
N ILE A 425 -5.26 14.96 -6.76
CA ILE A 425 -4.87 16.38 -6.79
C ILE A 425 -6.10 17.28 -6.67
N ASP A 426 -7.12 17.10 -7.51
CA ASP A 426 -8.37 17.89 -7.47
C ASP A 426 -9.03 17.87 -6.08
N ARG A 427 -9.10 16.70 -5.44
CA ARG A 427 -9.65 16.56 -4.09
C ARG A 427 -8.82 17.32 -3.06
N LEU A 428 -7.49 17.25 -3.14
CA LEU A 428 -6.60 17.96 -2.22
C LEU A 428 -6.72 19.48 -2.40
N ILE A 429 -6.79 19.98 -3.63
CA ILE A 429 -7.02 21.40 -3.93
C ILE A 429 -8.35 21.86 -3.31
N LYS A 430 -9.45 21.15 -3.59
CA LYS A 430 -10.78 21.52 -3.07
C LYS A 430 -10.89 21.48 -1.55
N ALA A 431 -10.18 20.54 -0.92
CA ALA A 431 -10.30 20.31 0.52
C ALA A 431 -9.35 21.16 1.36
N ALA A 432 -8.13 21.44 0.87
CA ALA A 432 -7.07 22.02 1.67
C ALA A 432 -6.30 23.16 0.99
N PHE A 433 -6.33 23.27 -0.33
CA PHE A 433 -5.53 24.25 -1.08
C PHE A 433 -6.33 24.98 -2.17
N PRO A 434 -7.44 25.66 -1.85
CA PRO A 434 -8.25 26.37 -2.84
C PRO A 434 -7.44 27.47 -3.57
N SER A 435 -6.38 28.01 -2.97
CA SER A 435 -5.45 28.91 -3.66
C SER A 435 -4.83 28.30 -4.93
N MET A 436 -4.72 26.97 -5.01
CA MET A 436 -4.06 26.26 -6.11
C MET A 436 -4.96 25.96 -7.32
N VAL A 437 -6.23 26.39 -7.30
CA VAL A 437 -7.16 26.19 -8.43
C VAL A 437 -6.63 26.85 -9.71
N GLY A 438 -5.93 27.98 -9.58
CA GLY A 438 -5.31 28.70 -10.70
C GLY A 438 -4.28 27.86 -11.47
N GLY A 439 -3.50 27.04 -10.78
CA GLY A 439 -2.46 26.18 -11.34
C GLY A 439 -2.93 24.80 -11.81
N TYR A 440 -4.21 24.46 -11.66
CA TYR A 440 -4.73 23.13 -12.01
C TYR A 440 -5.29 23.07 -13.44
N ILE A 441 -4.97 21.98 -14.14
CA ILE A 441 -5.52 21.63 -15.46
C ILE A 441 -6.19 20.25 -15.33
N PRO A 442 -7.50 20.12 -15.59
CA PRO A 442 -8.14 18.82 -15.69
C PRO A 442 -7.50 17.97 -16.79
N LEU A 443 -7.33 16.67 -16.55
CA LEU A 443 -6.65 15.71 -17.43
C LEU A 443 -7.21 15.71 -18.85
N ARG A 444 -8.54 15.81 -18.98
CA ARG A 444 -9.25 15.85 -20.26
C ARG A 444 -8.99 17.14 -21.05
N ASP A 445 -8.60 18.19 -20.34
CA ASP A 445 -8.34 19.53 -20.87
C ASP A 445 -6.82 19.76 -21.00
N PHE A 446 -5.99 18.74 -20.74
CA PHE A 446 -4.54 18.87 -20.88
C PHE A 446 -4.14 18.84 -22.36
N SER A 447 -3.87 20.03 -22.88
CA SER A 447 -3.38 20.30 -24.23
C SER A 447 -2.29 21.36 -24.18
N PHE A 448 -1.49 21.46 -25.23
CA PHE A 448 -0.45 22.48 -25.31
C PHE A 448 -1.00 23.91 -25.19
N VAL A 449 -2.13 24.21 -25.84
CA VAL A 449 -2.78 25.53 -25.77
C VAL A 449 -3.17 25.90 -24.34
N ASN A 450 -3.82 24.98 -23.62
CA ASN A 450 -4.22 25.22 -22.23
C ASN A 450 -3.01 25.34 -21.31
N PHE A 451 -1.97 24.52 -21.53
CA PHE A 451 -0.71 24.64 -20.81
C PHE A 451 -0.03 26.00 -21.04
N GLN A 452 0.07 26.47 -22.28
CA GLN A 452 0.65 27.77 -22.60
C GLN A 452 -0.08 28.92 -21.90
N GLY A 453 -1.41 28.87 -21.86
CA GLY A 453 -2.21 29.84 -21.13
C GLY A 453 -1.85 29.87 -19.63
N LYS A 454 -1.76 28.69 -18.99
CA LYS A 454 -1.35 28.59 -17.58
C LYS A 454 0.09 29.03 -17.35
N LEU A 455 1.01 28.68 -18.24
CA LEU A 455 2.41 29.09 -18.15
C LEU A 455 2.56 30.60 -18.27
N ALA A 456 1.86 31.25 -19.21
CA ALA A 456 1.86 32.70 -19.34
C ALA A 456 1.33 33.39 -18.07
N SER A 457 0.26 32.84 -17.46
CA SER A 457 -0.21 33.31 -16.15
C SER A 457 0.83 33.13 -15.04
N LEU A 458 1.47 31.97 -14.95
CA LEU A 458 2.52 31.69 -13.96
C LEU A 458 3.70 32.66 -14.08
N LEU A 459 4.16 32.92 -15.31
CA LEU A 459 5.30 33.79 -15.57
C LEU A 459 5.00 35.27 -15.32
N SER A 460 3.73 35.68 -15.45
CA SER A 460 3.30 37.06 -15.15
C SER A 460 2.90 37.26 -13.69
N SER A 461 2.45 36.20 -13.00
CA SER A 461 1.92 36.27 -11.64
C SER A 461 2.06 34.92 -10.93
N LYS A 462 2.63 34.93 -9.72
CA LYS A 462 2.73 33.74 -8.86
C LYS A 462 1.42 33.35 -8.14
N PRO A 463 0.53 34.28 -7.73
CA PRO A 463 -0.79 33.93 -7.17
C PRO A 463 -1.52 32.86 -8.00
N GLY A 464 -2.00 31.82 -7.33
CA GLY A 464 -2.66 30.68 -7.98
C GLY A 464 -1.76 29.48 -8.28
N PHE A 465 -0.44 29.65 -8.19
CA PHE A 465 0.56 28.60 -8.48
C PHE A 465 1.42 28.24 -7.28
N VAL A 466 1.31 28.98 -6.17
CA VAL A 466 1.97 28.71 -4.89
C VAL A 466 0.90 28.70 -3.81
N ALA A 467 0.96 27.72 -2.90
CA ALA A 467 -0.01 27.60 -1.82
C ALA A 467 0.07 28.80 -0.89
N GLU A 468 -1.08 29.22 -0.37
CA GLU A 468 -1.12 30.17 0.73
C GLU A 468 -0.47 29.58 1.99
N GLU A 469 0.27 30.40 2.72
CA GLU A 469 1.00 29.95 3.92
C GLU A 469 0.07 29.35 4.97
N ALA A 470 -1.12 29.93 5.17
CA ALA A 470 -2.10 29.44 6.12
C ALA A 470 -2.65 28.06 5.74
N GLU A 471 -2.90 27.82 4.45
CA GLU A 471 -3.33 26.51 3.93
C GLU A 471 -2.24 25.45 4.17
N LEU A 472 -0.98 25.79 3.86
CA LEU A 472 0.15 24.89 4.06
C LEU A 472 0.37 24.56 5.53
N GLN A 473 0.33 25.56 6.41
CA GLN A 473 0.47 25.36 7.86
C GLN A 473 -0.66 24.49 8.42
N ALA A 474 -1.90 24.67 7.96
CA ALA A 474 -3.03 23.83 8.35
C ALA A 474 -2.83 22.37 7.89
N ALA A 475 -2.33 22.15 6.68
CA ALA A 475 -2.05 20.81 6.17
C ALA A 475 -0.91 20.12 6.94
N VAL A 476 0.17 20.84 7.23
CA VAL A 476 1.29 20.35 8.06
C VAL A 476 0.77 20.00 9.45
N GLN A 477 0.06 20.91 10.12
CA GLN A 477 -0.47 20.66 11.47
C GLN A 477 -1.41 19.46 11.50
N SER A 478 -2.28 19.33 10.50
CA SER A 478 -3.19 18.20 10.37
C SER A 478 -2.46 16.86 10.20
N ALA A 479 -1.39 16.81 9.40
CA ALA A 479 -0.56 15.60 9.28
C ALA A 479 0.23 15.30 10.58
N GLU A 480 0.66 16.32 11.31
CA GLU A 480 1.30 16.13 12.62
C GLU A 480 0.32 15.63 13.69
N ASP A 481 -0.98 15.94 13.57
CA ASP A 481 -2.00 15.46 14.49
C ASP A 481 -2.13 13.93 14.46
N THR A 482 -1.70 13.26 13.38
CA THR A 482 -1.59 11.80 13.33
C THR A 482 -0.73 11.25 14.48
N ALA A 483 0.39 11.92 14.82
CA ALA A 483 1.25 11.51 15.93
C ALA A 483 0.58 11.74 17.31
N LYS A 484 -0.23 12.80 17.43
CA LYS A 484 -1.01 13.09 18.66
C LYS A 484 -2.12 12.05 18.85
N ILE A 485 -2.82 11.69 17.77
CA ILE A 485 -3.82 10.61 17.77
C ILE A 485 -3.16 9.31 18.20
N LEU A 486 -2.04 8.92 17.56
CA LEU A 486 -1.32 7.70 17.92
C LEU A 486 -0.89 7.70 19.39
N SER A 487 -0.27 8.78 19.86
CA SER A 487 0.13 8.97 21.27
C SER A 487 -1.02 8.75 22.26
N ARG A 488 -2.24 9.19 21.92
CA ARG A 488 -3.42 9.03 22.79
C ARG A 488 -3.75 7.56 23.02
N TYR A 489 -3.72 6.74 21.97
CA TYR A 489 -4.04 5.32 22.07
C TYR A 489 -2.91 4.49 22.68
N LEU A 490 -1.66 4.95 22.55
CA LEU A 490 -0.50 4.30 23.15
C LEU A 490 -0.37 4.50 24.66
N LYS A 491 -1.01 5.51 25.26
CA LYS A 491 -1.01 5.69 26.72
C LYS A 491 -1.51 4.44 27.45
N CYS A 492 -2.46 3.73 26.85
CA CYS A 492 -3.00 2.47 27.39
C CYS A 492 -2.02 1.29 27.37
N LEU A 493 -0.83 1.40 26.75
CA LEU A 493 0.24 0.38 26.86
C LEU A 493 1.19 0.62 28.03
N LYS A 494 1.22 1.86 28.57
CA LYS A 494 2.14 2.25 29.65
C LYS A 494 1.52 2.11 31.03
N GLU A 495 0.19 2.02 31.09
CA GLU A 495 -0.63 1.68 32.26
C GLU A 495 -0.88 0.17 32.26
#